data_AF-A0A0W0ZYJ2-F1
#
_entry.id   AF-A0A0W0ZYJ2-F1
#
_cell.length_a   1.000
_cell.length_b   1.000
_cell.length_c   1.000
_cell.angle_alpha   90.00
_cell.angle_beta   90.00
_cell.angle_gamma   90.00
#
_symmetry.space_group_name_H-M   'P 1'
#
loop_
_entity.id
_entity.type
_entity.pdbx_description
1 polymer ?
#
loop_
_entity_poly.entity_id
_entity_poly.type
_entity_poly.pdbx_seq_one_letter_code
_entity_poly.pdbx_strand_id
1 'polypeptide(L)' 'MNELSILLYPNQAQKFLGVKATKFYELLQTPGFPKPRSPLGKRPMYLRKELEEWAENLAKIENKSKEEELCKSNMQN' A
#
# COMPACT_ATOMS: atom_id res chain seq x y z
N MET A 1 -25.40 3.79 -2.65
CA MET A 1 -24.03 4.22 -2.32
C MET A 1 -23.47 3.18 -1.37
N ASN A 2 -22.54 2.33 -1.81
CA ASN A 2 -21.85 1.44 -0.88
C ASN A 2 -20.95 2.31 -0.03
N GLU A 3 -21.39 2.63 1.19
CA GLU A 3 -20.54 3.19 2.24
C GLU A 3 -19.48 2.15 2.56
N LEU A 4 -18.44 2.14 1.72
CA LEU A 4 -17.32 1.27 1.85
C LEU A 4 -16.73 1.53 3.25
N SER A 5 -16.68 0.51 4.11
CA SER A 5 -16.30 0.66 5.53
C SER A 5 -14.96 1.39 5.69
N ILE A 6 -14.91 2.41 6.53
CA ILE A 6 -13.71 3.24 6.77
C ILE A 6 -12.57 2.39 7.36
N LEU A 7 -12.92 1.40 8.17
CA LEU A 7 -12.02 0.43 8.79
C LEU A 7 -12.16 -0.92 8.08
N LEU A 8 -11.01 -1.54 7.81
CA LEU A 8 -10.86 -2.82 7.13
C LEU A 8 -10.11 -3.81 8.01
N TYR A 9 -10.67 -5.01 8.14
CA TYR A 9 -9.95 -6.14 8.73
C TYR A 9 -8.83 -6.64 7.81
N PRO A 10 -7.86 -7.43 8.30
CA PRO A 10 -6.75 -7.93 7.48
C PRO A 10 -7.23 -8.66 6.21
N ASN A 11 -8.26 -9.49 6.33
CA ASN A 11 -8.85 -10.20 5.18
C ASN A 11 -9.47 -9.26 4.14
N GLN A 12 -10.02 -8.12 4.60
CA GLN A 12 -10.59 -7.12 3.71
C GLN A 12 -9.49 -6.26 3.07
N ALA A 13 -8.45 -5.90 3.83
CA ALA A 13 -7.28 -5.20 3.32
C ALA A 13 -6.55 -6.02 2.25
N GLN A 14 -6.41 -7.34 2.46
CA GLN A 14 -5.88 -8.27 1.46
C GLN A 14 -6.68 -8.24 0.15
N LYS A 15 -8.01 -8.32 0.23
CA LYS A 15 -8.90 -8.24 -0.93
C LYS A 15 -8.85 -6.87 -1.60
N PHE A 16 -8.77 -5.80 -0.82
CA PHE A 16 -8.68 -4.42 -1.31
C PHE A 16 -7.39 -4.19 -2.10
N LEU A 17 -6.26 -4.67 -1.58
CA LEU A 17 -4.97 -4.60 -2.26
C LEU A 17 -4.80 -5.65 -3.37
N GLY A 18 -5.73 -6.60 -3.51
CA GLY A 18 -5.63 -7.69 -4.48
C GLY A 18 -4.48 -8.67 -4.23
N VAL A 19 -3.97 -8.75 -3.00
CA VAL A 19 -2.82 -9.60 -2.64
C VAL A 19 -3.22 -10.82 -1.83
N LYS A 20 -2.46 -11.90 -1.99
CA LYS A 20 -2.59 -13.10 -1.14
C LYS A 20 -2.03 -12.83 0.26
N ALA A 21 -2.46 -13.64 1.23
CA ALA A 21 -2.05 -13.53 2.64
C ALA A 21 -0.52 -13.48 2.82
N THR A 22 0.24 -14.35 2.15
CA THR A 22 1.71 -14.37 2.25
C THR A 22 2.34 -13.03 1.86
N LYS A 23 1.96 -12.51 0.68
CA LYS A 23 2.45 -11.22 0.19
C LYS A 23 2.00 -10.06 1.09
N PHE A 24 0.81 -10.15 1.67
CA PHE A 24 0.35 -9.17 2.65
C PHE A 24 1.22 -9.15 3.92
N TYR A 25 1.67 -10.31 4.42
CA TYR A 25 2.59 -10.37 5.56
C TYR A 25 3.98 -9.82 5.23
N GLU A 26 4.47 -10.02 4.01
CA GLU A 26 5.71 -9.39 3.54
C GLU A 26 5.58 -7.86 3.48
N LEU A 27 4.45 -7.36 2.95
CA LEU A 27 4.15 -5.93 2.90
C LEU A 27 4.05 -5.32 4.30
N LEU A 28 3.49 -6.04 5.27
CA LEU A 28 3.44 -5.60 6.67
C LEU A 28 4.83 -5.39 7.28
N GLN A 29 5.84 -6.14 6.83
CA GLN A 29 7.23 -5.97 7.27
C GLN A 29 7.94 -4.82 6.54
N THR A 30 7.35 -4.29 5.47
CA THR A 30 7.97 -3.23 4.67
C THR A 30 7.86 -1.88 5.40
N PRO A 31 8.97 -1.11 5.47
CA PRO A 31 8.92 0.22 6.03
C PRO A 31 7.98 1.11 5.20
N GLY A 32 7.02 1.74 5.88
CA GLY A 32 6.03 2.63 5.25
C GLY A 32 4.65 2.01 5.03
N PHE A 33 4.46 0.71 5.31
CA PHE A 33 3.12 0.11 5.29
C PHE A 33 2.22 0.68 6.40
N PRO A 34 0.89 0.87 6.16
CA PRO A 34 -0.04 1.39 7.16
C PRO A 34 -0.07 0.57 8.44
N LYS A 35 0.04 1.24 9.58
CA LYS A 35 0.05 0.57 10.88
C LYS A 35 -1.35 0.11 11.27
N PRO A 36 -1.51 -1.15 11.71
CA PRO A 36 -2.79 -1.62 12.23
C PRO A 36 -3.16 -0.88 13.52
N ARG A 37 -4.40 -0.43 13.62
CA ARG A 37 -5.00 0.06 14.86
C ARG A 37 -5.56 -1.13 15.64
N SER A 38 -5.11 -1.32 16.87
CA SER A 38 -5.68 -2.31 17.80
C SER A 38 -6.31 -1.58 18.99
N PRO A 39 -7.63 -1.30 18.95
CA PRO A 39 -8.32 -0.83 20.13
C PRO A 39 -8.43 -2.01 21.11
N LEU A 40 -7.64 -1.96 22.19
CA LEU A 40 -7.82 -2.76 23.40
C LEU A 40 -7.67 -4.28 23.21
N GLY A 41 -6.60 -4.73 22.54
CA GLY A 41 -6.23 -6.15 22.46
C GLY A 41 -7.08 -7.00 21.51
N LYS A 42 -7.98 -6.37 20.74
CA LYS A 42 -8.77 -7.02 19.69
C LYS A 42 -8.03 -7.03 18.34
N ARG A 43 -8.62 -7.77 17.39
CA ARG A 43 -8.10 -7.96 16.02
C ARG A 43 -7.65 -6.64 15.40
N PRO A 44 -6.47 -6.60 14.76
CA PRO A 44 -5.96 -5.40 14.11
C PRO A 44 -6.91 -4.94 13.00
N MET A 45 -7.14 -3.64 12.91
CA MET A 45 -7.91 -3.00 11.84
C MET A 45 -7.06 -1.95 11.13
N TYR A 46 -7.24 -1.84 9.82
CA TYR A 46 -6.56 -0.88 8.96
C TYR A 46 -7.56 0.19 8.51
N LEU A 47 -7.11 1.43 8.33
CA LEU A 47 -7.95 2.44 7.69
C LEU A 47 -7.86 2.27 6.17
N ARG A 48 -9.01 2.31 5.48
CA ARG A 48 -8.99 2.29 4.01
C ARG A 48 -8.15 3.43 3.46
N LYS A 49 -8.38 4.65 3.98
CA LYS A 49 -7.70 5.86 3.49
C LYS A 49 -6.17 5.72 3.56
N GLU A 50 -5.63 5.17 4.65
CA GLU A 50 -4.19 4.95 4.79
C GLU A 50 -3.66 3.89 3.80
N LEU A 51 -4.44 2.83 3.53
CA LEU A 51 -4.09 1.81 2.53
C LEU A 51 -4.12 2.36 1.09
N GLU A 52 -5.10 3.21 0.79
CA GLU A 52 -5.27 3.87 -0.51
C GLU A 52 -4.12 4.86 -0.76
N GLU A 53 -3.85 5.76 0.19
CA GLU A 53 -2.73 6.70 0.11
C GLU A 53 -1.39 5.98 -0.04
N TRP A 54 -1.19 4.88 0.67
CA TRP A 54 0.02 4.06 0.54
C TRP A 54 0.14 3.44 -0.86
N ALA A 55 -0.93 2.85 -1.39
CA ALA A 55 -0.93 2.26 -2.72
C ALA A 55 -0.69 3.30 -3.83
N GLU A 56 -1.30 4.49 -3.72
CA GLU A 56 -1.05 5.60 -4.63
C GLU A 56 0.39 6.10 -4.58
N ASN A 57 0.97 6.19 -3.38
CA ASN A 57 2.36 6.62 -3.21
C ASN A 57 3.34 5.61 -3.81
N LEU A 58 3.07 4.31 -3.69
CA LEU A 58 3.86 3.28 -4.39
C LEU A 58 3.82 3.47 -5.91
N ALA A 59 2.64 3.71 -6.48
CA ALA A 59 2.50 3.95 -7.92
C ALA A 59 3.25 5.22 -8.37
N LYS A 60 3.26 6.28 -7.56
CA LYS A 60 4.04 7.50 -7.84
C LYS A 60 5.54 7.26 -7.82
N ILE A 61 6.04 6.48 -6.86
CA ILE A 61 7.47 6.15 -6.75
C ILE A 61 7.92 5.37 -8.00
N GLU A 62 7.15 4.37 -8.43
CA GLU A 62 7.48 3.58 -9.63
C GLU A 62 7.59 4.43 -10.90
N ASN A 63 6.72 5.44 -11.03
CA ASN A 63 6.74 6.35 -12.17
C ASN A 63 7.93 7.33 -12.13
N LYS A 64 8.34 7.76 -10.92
CA LYS A 64 9.49 8.66 -10.77
C LYS A 64 10.81 7.98 -11.16
N SER A 65 10.95 6.69 -10.89
CA SER A 65 12.11 5.90 -11.32
C SER A 65 12.19 5.68 -12.84
N LYS A 66 11.07 5.81 -13.58
CA LYS A 66 11.07 5.70 -15.05
C LYS A 66 11.50 7.01 -15.74
N GLU A 67 11.25 8.16 -15.11
CA GLU A 67 11.68 9.47 -15.64
C GLU A 67 13.18 9.74 -15.44
N GLU A 68 13.78 9.24 -14.36
CA GLU A 68 15.23 9.43 -14.10
C GLU A 68 16.15 8.56 -14.97
N GLU A 69 15.68 7.45 -15.55
CA GLU A 69 16.46 6.67 -16.52
C GLU A 69 16.52 7.29 -17.93
N LEU A 70 15.51 8.07 -18.33
CA LEU A 70 15.47 8.70 -19.66
C LEU A 70 16.50 9.82 -19.83
N CYS A 71 16.96 10.44 -18.73
CA CYS A 71 18.00 11.48 -18.80
C CYS A 71 19.42 10.94 -18.95
N LYS A 72 19.69 9.65 -18.64
CA LYS A 72 21.04 9.08 -18.70
C LYS A 72 21.43 8.53 -20.08
N SER A 73 20.46 8.22 -20.93
CA SER A 73 20.70 7.64 -22.26
C SER A 73 21.03 8.68 -23.36
N ASN A 74 20.81 9.97 -23.12
CA ASN A 74 21.00 11.02 -24.13
C ASN A 74 22.34 11.79 -24.05
N MET A 75 23.32 11.34 -23.26
CA MET A 75 24.64 11.97 -23.12
C MET A 75 25.80 11.16 -23.75
N GLN A 76 25.50 10.11 -24.52
CA GLN A 76 26.52 9.23 -25.13
C GLN A 76 26.50 9.19 -26.67
N ASN A 77 25.90 10.18 -27.34
CA ASN A 77 26.07 10.37 -28.79
C ASN A 77 26.85 11.65 -29.09
#